data_AF-H2YM07-F1
#
_entry.id   AF-H2YM07-F1
#
_cell.length_a   1.000
_cell.length_b   1.000
_cell.length_c   1.000
_cell.angle_alpha   90.00
_cell.angle_beta   90.00
_cell.angle_gamma   90.00
#
_symmetry.space_group_name_H-M   'P 1'
#
loop_
_entity.id
_entity.type
_entity.pdbx_description
1 polymer ?
#
loop_
_entity_poly.entity_id
_entity_poly.type
_entity_poly.pdbx_seq_one_letter_code
_entity_poly.pdbx_strand_id
1 'polypeptide(L)'
;MNERMKSKLYMKISLIRPTQKLCEEKDWVTIAVVAKQMDPQTAKNGKRFSIWHLSDLDDCTKHVALFLFGGVHEELWKKFTIGSVIGLLNPAIMPPRKDTAPGKSYDNTPALTVDVADRVMRIGVSADLGWCMATKFRNKKPAGKCLAFINKSIGETCIFHMQSKYKKMGSKRGELQGSVGAPIADKYKKTLWNKVKGDQFFYGGQVYSAAPPST
;
A
#
# COMPACT_ATOMS: atom_id res chain seq x y z
N MET A 1 -15.92 23.73 14.03
CA MET A 1 -15.71 22.28 13.76
C MET A 1 -16.50 21.40 14.73
N ASN A 2 -16.37 21.61 16.04
CA ASN A 2 -17.07 20.84 17.08
C ASN A 2 -18.60 20.86 16.95
N GLU A 3 -19.21 22.00 16.62
CA GLU A 3 -20.68 22.10 16.47
C GLU A 3 -21.22 21.30 15.28
N ARG A 4 -20.49 21.27 14.15
CA ARG A 4 -20.89 20.55 12.94
C ARG A 4 -20.70 19.03 13.04
N MET A 5 -19.85 18.59 13.96
CA MET A 5 -19.60 17.17 14.27
C MET A 5 -20.37 16.67 15.50
N LYS A 6 -21.02 17.57 16.24
CA LYS A 6 -21.89 17.20 17.35
C LYS A 6 -22.99 16.27 16.80
N SER A 7 -23.29 15.21 17.55
CA SER A 7 -24.29 14.17 17.25
C SER A 7 -24.08 13.32 15.98
N LYS A 8 -22.93 13.39 15.29
CA LYS A 8 -22.64 12.55 14.12
C LYS A 8 -21.63 11.46 14.44
N LEU A 9 -21.77 10.30 13.80
CA LEU A 9 -20.84 9.19 13.97
C LEU A 9 -19.55 9.43 13.17
N TYR A 10 -18.40 9.36 13.84
CA TYR A 10 -17.13 9.39 13.13
C TYR A 10 -16.82 8.03 12.50
N MET A 11 -16.58 8.03 11.19
CA MET A 11 -16.28 6.83 10.41
C MET A 11 -14.90 6.92 9.78
N LYS A 12 -14.03 5.95 10.11
CA LYS A 12 -12.75 5.75 9.42
C LYS A 12 -12.99 5.30 7.98
N ILE A 13 -12.10 5.67 7.07
CA ILE A 13 -12.24 5.35 5.63
C ILE A 13 -12.26 3.84 5.40
N SER A 14 -11.44 3.11 6.16
CA SER A 14 -11.38 1.64 6.11
C SER A 14 -12.68 0.94 6.50
N LEU A 15 -13.57 1.60 7.26
CA LEU A 15 -14.81 1.04 7.77
C LEU A 15 -16.03 1.36 6.89
N ILE A 16 -15.95 2.32 5.97
CA ILE A 16 -17.09 2.78 5.16
C ILE A 16 -17.79 1.63 4.42
N ARG A 17 -17.02 0.68 3.89
CA ARG A 17 -17.56 -0.48 3.17
C ARG A 17 -18.19 -1.54 4.08
N PRO A 18 -17.51 -2.06 5.12
CA PRO A 18 -18.13 -3.06 6.00
C PRO A 18 -19.35 -2.50 6.76
N THR A 19 -19.41 -1.19 7.02
CA THR A 19 -20.53 -0.56 7.72
C THR A 19 -21.48 0.18 6.80
N GLN A 20 -21.55 -0.17 5.51
CA GLN A 20 -22.37 0.56 4.53
C GLN A 20 -23.83 0.73 5.00
N LYS A 21 -24.46 -0.33 5.54
CA LYS A 21 -25.82 -0.28 6.07
C LYS A 21 -25.99 0.75 7.19
N LEU A 22 -25.02 0.80 8.12
CA LEU A 22 -25.02 1.78 9.21
C LEU A 22 -24.86 3.21 8.70
N CYS A 23 -24.05 3.41 7.65
CA CYS A 23 -23.84 4.69 6.99
C CYS A 23 -25.08 5.18 6.21
N GLU A 24 -26.00 4.28 5.85
CA GLU A 24 -27.29 4.61 5.24
C GLU A 24 -28.34 4.96 6.30
N GLU A 25 -28.27 4.35 7.49
CA GLU A 25 -29.23 4.57 8.59
C GLU A 25 -28.90 5.77 9.49
N LYS A 26 -27.63 6.17 9.60
CA LYS A 26 -27.18 7.18 10.56
C LYS A 26 -26.37 8.29 9.90
N ASP A 27 -26.48 9.48 10.48
CA ASP A 27 -25.60 10.61 10.14
C ASP A 27 -24.16 10.34 10.56
N TRP A 28 -23.24 10.49 9.62
CA TRP A 28 -21.83 10.19 9.81
C TRP A 28 -20.91 11.22 9.16
N VAL A 29 -19.71 11.32 9.72
CA VAL A 29 -18.64 12.21 9.26
C VAL A 29 -17.38 11.40 9.09
N THR A 30 -16.59 11.74 8.08
CA THR A 30 -15.24 11.22 7.93
C THR A 30 -14.26 12.34 7.66
N ILE A 31 -13.01 12.14 8.07
CA ILE A 31 -11.92 13.06 7.81
C ILE A 31 -10.92 12.32 6.92
N ALA A 32 -10.51 12.99 5.85
CA ALA A 32 -9.62 12.40 4.87
C ALA A 32 -8.68 13.43 4.28
N VAL A 33 -7.56 12.94 3.76
CA VAL A 33 -6.60 13.70 2.97
C VAL A 33 -6.84 13.42 1.50
N VAL A 34 -6.81 14.47 0.67
CA VAL A 34 -6.85 14.35 -0.78
C VAL A 34 -5.52 13.81 -1.28
N ALA A 35 -5.44 12.51 -1.53
CA ALA A 35 -4.23 11.82 -1.98
C ALA A 35 -3.98 11.97 -3.48
N LYS A 36 -5.05 12.04 -4.28
CA LYS A 36 -4.97 12.23 -5.74
C LYS A 36 -6.22 12.94 -6.25
N GLN A 37 -6.04 13.86 -7.18
CA GLN A 37 -7.13 14.44 -7.95
C GLN A 37 -7.01 13.97 -9.39
N MET A 38 -8.12 13.56 -9.98
CA MET A 38 -8.21 13.27 -11.40
C MET A 38 -8.61 14.51 -12.17
N ASP A 39 -8.15 14.59 -13.41
CA ASP A 39 -8.60 15.63 -14.33
C ASP A 39 -10.13 15.58 -14.51
N PRO A 40 -10.79 16.74 -14.66
CA PRO A 40 -12.23 16.80 -14.84
C PRO A 40 -12.66 15.97 -16.06
N GLN A 41 -13.63 15.09 -15.84
CA GLN A 41 -14.22 14.26 -16.87
C GLN A 41 -15.60 14.78 -17.24
N THR A 42 -16.03 14.50 -18.46
CA THR A 42 -17.39 14.83 -18.92
C THR A 42 -18.27 13.60 -18.79
N ALA A 43 -19.36 13.72 -18.04
CA ALA A 43 -20.37 12.67 -17.92
C ALA A 43 -21.21 12.57 -19.21
N LYS A 44 -21.96 11.47 -19.37
CA LYS A 44 -22.81 11.22 -20.55
C LYS A 44 -23.85 12.33 -20.79
N ASN A 45 -24.22 13.06 -19.74
CA ASN A 45 -25.14 14.19 -19.77
C ASN A 45 -24.47 15.54 -20.11
N GLY A 46 -23.20 15.55 -20.52
CA GLY A 46 -22.44 16.75 -20.85
C GLY A 46 -21.91 17.54 -19.65
N LYS A 47 -22.30 17.19 -18.42
CA LYS A 47 -21.83 17.88 -17.21
C LYS A 47 -20.43 17.40 -16.82
N ARG A 48 -19.58 18.34 -16.39
CA ARG A 48 -18.24 18.01 -15.88
C ARG A 48 -18.31 17.51 -14.45
N PHE A 49 -17.42 16.58 -14.11
CA PHE A 49 -17.27 16.03 -12.78
C PHE A 49 -15.80 15.74 -12.49
N SER A 50 -15.41 15.78 -11.23
CA SER A 50 -14.05 15.43 -10.79
C SER A 50 -14.08 14.27 -9.81
N ILE A 51 -13.03 13.45 -9.86
CA ILE A 51 -12.84 12.33 -8.93
C ILE A 51 -11.63 12.62 -8.05
N TRP A 52 -11.81 12.56 -6.74
CA TRP A 52 -10.74 12.67 -5.77
C TRP A 52 -10.56 11.33 -5.04
N HIS A 53 -9.31 10.89 -4.89
CA HIS A 53 -8.98 9.76 -4.03
C HIS A 53 -8.64 10.28 -2.63
N LEU A 54 -9.34 9.76 -1.65
CA LEU A 54 -9.29 10.15 -0.26
C LEU A 54 -8.73 9.02 0.60
N SER A 55 -7.82 9.35 1.51
CA SER A 55 -7.24 8.40 2.47
C SER A 55 -7.11 9.08 3.85
N ASP A 56 -7.27 8.31 4.92
CA ASP A 56 -7.07 8.76 6.30
C ASP A 56 -5.60 8.66 6.74
N LEU A 57 -4.70 8.24 5.84
CA LEU A 57 -3.26 7.99 6.07
C LEU A 57 -2.95 6.91 7.13
N ASP A 58 -3.96 6.24 7.69
CA ASP A 58 -3.81 5.11 8.61
C ASP A 58 -3.50 3.84 7.80
N ASP A 59 -4.38 3.51 6.84
CA ASP A 59 -4.18 2.43 5.88
C ASP A 59 -4.13 2.97 4.45
N CYS A 60 -2.93 3.26 3.94
CA CYS A 60 -2.76 3.79 2.58
C CYS A 60 -3.20 2.81 1.47
N THR A 61 -3.50 1.55 1.78
CA THR A 61 -4.09 0.64 0.77
C THR A 61 -5.58 0.86 0.62
N LYS A 62 -6.27 1.25 1.70
CA LYS A 62 -7.69 1.54 1.72
C LYS A 62 -7.92 3.01 1.47
N HIS A 63 -8.58 3.30 0.37
CA HIS A 63 -8.92 4.65 -0.02
C HIS A 63 -10.26 4.66 -0.73
N VAL A 64 -10.86 5.84 -0.78
CA VAL A 64 -12.21 6.05 -1.27
C VAL A 64 -12.17 7.05 -2.42
N ALA A 65 -13.02 6.84 -3.42
CA ALA A 65 -13.19 7.78 -4.51
C ALA A 65 -14.38 8.70 -4.23
N LEU A 66 -14.13 9.99 -4.05
CA LEU A 66 -15.18 11.01 -3.97
C LEU A 66 -15.45 11.58 -5.36
N PHE A 67 -16.69 11.45 -5.80
CA PHE A 67 -17.19 12.03 -7.04
C PHE A 67 -17.87 13.36 -6.72
N LEU A 68 -17.46 14.41 -7.42
CA LEU A 68 -18.03 15.73 -7.33
C LEU A 68 -18.72 16.04 -8.66
N PHE A 69 -20.01 16.32 -8.64
CA PHE A 69 -20.82 16.56 -9.84
C PHE A 69 -21.36 18.00 -9.87
N GLY A 70 -21.52 18.55 -11.08
CA GLY A 70 -22.25 19.81 -11.29
C GLY A 70 -21.68 20.98 -10.49
N GLY A 71 -22.54 21.73 -9.79
CA GLY A 71 -22.14 22.91 -9.02
C GLY A 71 -21.11 22.60 -7.92
N VAL A 72 -21.16 21.42 -7.31
CA VAL A 72 -20.18 20.99 -6.32
C VAL A 72 -18.78 20.84 -6.95
N HIS A 73 -18.72 20.30 -8.17
CA HIS A 73 -17.47 20.25 -8.92
C HIS A 73 -16.94 21.66 -9.21
N GLU A 74 -17.77 22.53 -9.78
CA GLU A 74 -17.37 23.89 -10.17
C GLU A 74 -16.81 24.70 -9.00
N GLU A 75 -17.39 24.53 -7.81
CA GLU A 75 -16.95 25.24 -6.62
C GLU A 75 -15.69 24.63 -5.98
N LEU A 76 -15.64 23.30 -5.81
CA LEU A 76 -14.61 22.66 -4.99
C LEU A 76 -13.35 22.28 -5.78
N TRP A 77 -13.46 21.96 -7.08
CA TRP A 77 -12.34 21.45 -7.89
C TRP A 77 -11.10 22.35 -7.83
N LYS A 78 -11.28 23.68 -7.93
CA LYS A 78 -10.16 24.65 -7.93
C LYS A 78 -9.72 25.05 -6.53
N LYS A 79 -10.58 24.88 -5.52
CA LYS A 79 -10.33 25.37 -4.14
C LYS A 79 -9.45 24.41 -3.32
N PHE A 80 -9.45 23.13 -3.67
CA PHE A 80 -8.69 22.10 -2.94
C PHE A 80 -7.55 21.58 -3.81
N THR A 81 -6.41 21.33 -3.17
CA THR A 81 -5.24 20.74 -3.80
C THR A 81 -4.93 19.38 -3.19
N ILE A 82 -4.10 18.58 -3.88
CA ILE A 82 -3.51 17.37 -3.30
C ILE A 82 -2.83 17.73 -1.96
N GLY A 83 -3.04 16.90 -0.94
CA GLY A 83 -2.58 17.13 0.44
C GLY A 83 -3.55 17.90 1.32
N SER A 84 -4.66 18.44 0.78
CA SER A 84 -5.68 19.09 1.60
C SER A 84 -6.37 18.08 2.51
N VAL A 85 -6.50 18.43 3.79
CA VAL A 85 -7.31 17.68 4.76
C VAL A 85 -8.73 18.20 4.70
N ILE A 86 -9.67 17.30 4.47
CA ILE A 86 -11.09 17.58 4.29
C ILE A 86 -11.93 16.77 5.28
N GLY A 87 -12.98 17.39 5.78
CA GLY A 87 -14.07 16.72 6.49
C GLY A 87 -15.23 16.54 5.52
N LEU A 88 -15.71 15.31 5.39
CA LEU A 88 -16.93 14.99 4.64
C LEU A 88 -18.06 14.73 5.61
N LEU A 89 -19.17 15.45 5.44
CA LEU A 89 -20.36 15.34 6.26
C LEU A 89 -21.46 14.65 5.45
N ASN A 90 -21.99 13.53 5.97
CA ASN A 90 -23.05 12.74 5.36
C ASN A 90 -22.88 12.55 3.83
N PRO A 91 -21.73 12.03 3.34
CA PRO A 91 -21.60 11.73 1.92
C PRO A 91 -22.45 10.50 1.57
N ALA A 92 -23.05 10.51 0.38
CA ALA A 92 -23.82 9.39 -0.13
C ALA A 92 -22.88 8.33 -0.71
N ILE A 93 -23.11 7.06 -0.36
CA ILE A 93 -22.36 5.92 -0.90
C ILE A 93 -22.95 5.55 -2.25
N MET A 94 -22.14 5.57 -3.30
CA MET A 94 -22.56 5.17 -4.64
C MET A 94 -22.45 3.65 -4.81
N PRO A 95 -23.39 3.03 -5.53
CA PRO A 95 -23.30 1.61 -5.83
C PRO A 95 -22.06 1.31 -6.69
N PRO A 96 -21.46 0.12 -6.53
CA PRO A 96 -20.36 -0.29 -7.38
C PRO A 96 -20.80 -0.29 -8.84
N ARG A 97 -19.98 0.29 -9.71
CA ARG A 97 -20.27 0.37 -11.14
C ARG A 97 -20.14 -1.03 -11.73
N LYS A 98 -21.23 -1.58 -12.27
CA LYS A 98 -21.24 -2.92 -12.90
C LYS A 98 -20.48 -2.99 -14.23
N ASP A 99 -20.14 -1.83 -14.82
CA ASP A 99 -19.69 -1.71 -16.20
C ASP A 99 -18.18 -1.42 -16.35
N THR A 100 -17.36 -1.68 -15.32
CA THR A 100 -15.90 -1.53 -15.45
C THR A 100 -15.36 -2.62 -16.37
N ALA A 101 -15.07 -2.24 -17.62
CA ALA A 101 -14.28 -3.05 -18.54
C ALA A 101 -13.03 -3.62 -17.82
N PRO A 102 -12.67 -4.88 -18.06
CA PRO A 102 -11.55 -5.53 -17.37
C PRO A 102 -10.27 -4.72 -17.63
N GLY A 103 -9.76 -4.05 -16.59
CA GLY A 103 -8.53 -3.25 -16.68
C GLY A 103 -8.61 -1.79 -16.19
N LYS A 104 -9.79 -1.25 -15.83
CA LYS A 104 -9.86 0.04 -15.10
C LYS A 104 -10.08 -0.21 -13.61
N SER A 105 -8.98 -0.19 -12.87
CA SER A 105 -8.78 -0.62 -11.47
C SER A 105 -9.56 0.15 -10.37
N TYR A 106 -10.86 0.37 -10.53
CA TYR A 106 -11.74 0.87 -9.46
C TYR A 106 -12.56 -0.24 -8.80
N ASP A 107 -12.32 -1.51 -9.17
CA ASP A 107 -13.16 -2.68 -8.85
C ASP A 107 -13.38 -2.97 -7.36
N ASN A 108 -12.73 -2.25 -6.44
CA ASN A 108 -12.96 -2.45 -5.01
C ASN A 108 -12.89 -1.19 -4.14
N THR A 109 -12.73 0.00 -4.72
CA THR A 109 -12.71 1.25 -3.96
C THR A 109 -14.14 1.73 -3.72
N PRO A 110 -14.55 2.01 -2.47
CA PRO A 110 -15.86 2.59 -2.21
C PRO A 110 -15.93 3.95 -2.90
N ALA A 111 -17.08 4.24 -3.49
CA ALA A 111 -17.34 5.49 -4.17
C ALA A 111 -18.32 6.32 -3.34
N LEU A 112 -17.99 7.59 -3.11
CA LEU A 112 -18.83 8.55 -2.39
C LEU A 112 -19.22 9.69 -3.32
N THR A 113 -20.34 10.33 -3.03
CA THR A 113 -20.74 11.59 -3.66
C THR A 113 -21.33 12.53 -2.62
N VAL A 114 -21.29 13.82 -2.92
CA VAL A 114 -21.94 14.87 -2.13
C VAL A 114 -22.86 15.68 -3.04
N ASP A 115 -23.96 16.14 -2.47
CA ASP A 115 -25.00 16.95 -3.14
C ASP A 115 -24.76 18.46 -2.97
N VAL A 116 -24.24 18.88 -1.82
CA VAL A 116 -23.98 20.28 -1.47
C VAL A 116 -22.49 20.49 -1.17
N ALA A 117 -21.90 21.57 -1.68
CA ALA A 117 -20.49 21.91 -1.47
C ALA A 117 -20.13 22.09 0.01
N ASP A 118 -21.07 22.63 0.82
CA ASP A 118 -20.92 22.82 2.28
C ASP A 118 -20.74 21.51 3.06
N ARG A 119 -21.05 20.36 2.48
CA ARG A 119 -20.77 19.04 3.08
C ARG A 119 -19.28 18.67 3.00
N VAL A 120 -18.49 19.42 2.24
CA VAL A 120 -17.03 19.26 2.14
C VAL A 120 -16.38 20.45 2.83
N MET A 121 -15.77 20.20 3.99
CA MET A 121 -15.13 21.23 4.78
C MET A 121 -13.61 21.12 4.69
N ARG A 122 -12.91 22.21 4.36
CA ARG A 122 -11.45 22.26 4.47
C ARG A 122 -11.04 22.37 5.94
N ILE A 123 -10.22 21.44 6.40
CA ILE A 123 -9.66 21.45 7.76
C ILE A 123 -8.25 22.04 7.72
N GLY A 124 -7.43 21.65 6.75
CA GLY A 124 -6.04 22.09 6.67
C GLY A 124 -5.27 21.43 5.54
N VAL A 125 -3.96 21.26 5.74
CA VAL A 125 -3.04 20.57 4.81
C VAL A 125 -2.25 19.54 5.59
N SER A 126 -2.11 18.34 5.05
CA SER A 126 -1.35 17.24 5.66
C SER A 126 0.14 17.41 5.37
N ALA A 127 0.96 17.45 6.42
CA ALA A 127 2.42 17.40 6.31
C ALA A 127 2.92 15.98 5.96
N ASP A 128 2.17 14.97 6.40
CA ASP A 128 2.57 13.57 6.36
C ASP A 128 2.27 12.87 5.03
N LEU A 129 1.45 13.46 4.16
CA LEU A 129 1.23 12.90 2.83
C LEU A 129 2.55 12.91 2.03
N GLY A 130 2.95 11.73 1.54
CA GLY A 130 4.11 11.55 0.68
C GLY A 130 3.90 10.52 -0.40
N TRP A 131 4.96 10.26 -1.17
CA TRP A 131 5.00 9.22 -2.19
C TRP A 131 6.13 8.25 -1.93
N CYS A 132 5.90 6.99 -2.28
CA CYS A 132 6.87 5.93 -2.09
C CYS A 132 8.18 6.21 -2.84
N MET A 133 9.30 6.20 -2.11
CA MET A 133 10.64 6.46 -2.66
C MET A 133 11.23 5.29 -3.46
N ALA A 134 10.60 4.11 -3.44
CA ALA A 134 11.13 2.93 -4.10
C ALA A 134 10.95 2.97 -5.63
N THR A 135 11.89 2.35 -6.34
CA THR A 135 11.80 2.12 -7.78
C THR A 135 10.91 0.91 -8.06
N LYS A 136 9.97 1.05 -8.99
CA LYS A 136 9.20 -0.07 -9.54
C LYS A 136 10.10 -0.91 -10.44
N PHE A 137 9.96 -2.22 -10.35
CA PHE A 137 10.65 -3.16 -11.23
C PHE A 137 9.63 -3.92 -12.08
N ARG A 138 9.86 -4.01 -13.39
CA ARG A 138 9.09 -4.84 -14.31
C ARG A 138 10.06 -5.77 -15.02
N ASN A 139 9.80 -7.07 -15.01
CA ASN A 139 10.69 -8.09 -15.59
C ASN A 139 12.17 -7.90 -15.15
N LYS A 140 12.38 -7.67 -13.84
CA LYS A 140 13.69 -7.40 -13.22
C LYS A 140 14.43 -6.15 -13.73
N LYS A 141 13.80 -5.28 -14.53
CA LYS A 141 14.36 -4.00 -14.99
C LYS A 141 13.68 -2.82 -14.27
N PRO A 142 14.41 -1.72 -14.00
CA PRO A 142 13.82 -0.52 -13.41
C PRO A 142 12.79 0.08 -14.37
N ALA A 143 11.56 0.27 -13.88
CA ALA A 143 10.41 0.75 -14.64
C ALA A 143 9.89 2.11 -14.14
N GLY A 144 10.75 2.87 -13.46
CA GLY A 144 10.44 4.20 -12.91
C GLY A 144 10.15 4.21 -11.41
N LYS A 145 9.81 5.39 -10.87
CA LYS A 145 9.49 5.57 -9.45
C LYS A 145 8.12 5.00 -9.09
N CYS A 146 7.95 4.59 -7.84
CA CYS A 146 6.64 4.23 -7.33
C CYS A 146 5.75 5.47 -7.21
N LEU A 147 4.48 5.34 -7.61
CA LEU A 147 3.48 6.41 -7.56
C LEU A 147 2.47 6.21 -6.42
N ALA A 148 2.71 5.20 -5.56
CA ALA A 148 1.86 4.95 -4.41
C ALA A 148 2.07 6.06 -3.37
N PHE A 149 0.98 6.62 -2.85
CA PHE A 149 1.04 7.54 -1.72
C PHE A 149 1.34 6.76 -0.43
N ILE A 150 1.98 7.44 0.52
CA ILE A 150 2.40 6.90 1.81
C ILE A 150 2.17 7.94 2.91
N ASN A 151 2.14 7.46 4.14
CA ASN A 151 2.25 8.28 5.32
C ASN A 151 3.74 8.38 5.73
N LYS A 152 4.33 9.56 5.58
CA LYS A 152 5.75 9.84 5.88
C LYS A 152 6.10 9.60 7.35
N SER A 153 5.15 9.78 8.27
CA SER A 153 5.40 9.56 9.70
C SER A 153 5.53 8.08 10.06
N ILE A 154 4.92 7.20 9.26
CA ILE A 154 5.00 5.74 9.42
C ILE A 154 6.22 5.18 8.70
N GLY A 155 6.53 5.68 7.50
CA GLY A 155 7.74 5.28 6.77
C GLY A 155 7.83 5.79 5.34
N GLU A 156 8.94 5.50 4.68
CA GLU A 156 9.30 6.06 3.37
C GLU A 156 8.88 5.19 2.16
N THR A 157 8.38 3.98 2.41
CA THR A 157 7.99 3.03 1.36
C THR A 157 6.59 2.48 1.55
N CYS A 158 5.86 2.25 0.45
CA CYS A 158 4.53 1.66 0.51
C CYS A 158 4.57 0.20 0.99
N ILE A 159 3.43 -0.30 1.47
CA ILE A 159 3.29 -1.66 2.04
C ILE A 159 3.85 -2.74 1.09
N PHE A 160 3.59 -2.63 -0.21
CA PHE A 160 4.14 -3.57 -1.20
C PHE A 160 5.67 -3.61 -1.21
N HIS A 161 6.32 -2.44 -1.25
CA HIS A 161 7.77 -2.36 -1.26
C HIS A 161 8.37 -2.66 0.12
N MET A 162 7.66 -2.36 1.21
CA MET A 162 8.04 -2.73 2.57
C MET A 162 8.08 -4.26 2.71
N GLN A 163 7.03 -4.96 2.28
CA GLN A 163 6.99 -6.43 2.27
C GLN A 163 8.06 -7.03 1.36
N SER A 164 8.31 -6.43 0.20
CA SER A 164 9.40 -6.86 -0.69
C SER A 164 10.77 -6.72 -0.03
N LYS A 165 11.04 -5.60 0.63
CA LYS A 165 12.28 -5.37 1.41
C LYS A 165 12.40 -6.39 2.55
N TYR A 166 11.33 -6.61 3.31
CA TYR A 166 11.30 -7.59 4.39
C TYR A 166 11.62 -9.00 3.90
N LYS A 167 11.01 -9.45 2.80
CA LYS A 167 11.29 -10.75 2.18
C LYS A 167 12.74 -10.87 1.70
N LYS A 168 13.28 -9.82 1.06
CA LYS A 168 14.69 -9.78 0.62
C LYS A 168 15.69 -9.80 1.78
N MET A 169 15.38 -9.15 2.90
CA MET A 169 16.19 -9.21 4.11
C MET A 169 16.11 -10.61 4.73
N GLY A 170 14.91 -11.21 4.77
CA GLY A 170 14.71 -12.59 5.23
C GLY A 170 15.53 -13.60 4.43
N SER A 171 15.62 -13.47 3.10
CA SER A 171 16.43 -14.37 2.27
C SER A 171 17.94 -14.22 2.49
N LYS A 172 18.41 -13.07 2.97
CA LYS A 172 19.83 -12.86 3.32
C LYS A 172 20.22 -13.42 4.69
N ARG A 173 19.24 -13.75 5.56
CA ARG A 173 19.51 -14.36 6.86
C ARG A 173 20.03 -15.81 6.78
N GLY A 174 19.90 -16.47 5.62
CA GLY A 174 20.52 -17.78 5.39
C GLY A 174 22.06 -17.75 5.40
N GLU A 175 22.69 -16.58 5.23
CA GLU A 175 24.16 -16.44 5.29
C GLU A 175 24.69 -16.22 6.71
N LEU A 176 23.85 -15.81 7.67
CA LEU A 176 24.23 -15.67 9.09
C LEU A 176 24.08 -17.00 9.87
N GLN A 177 23.54 -18.05 9.25
CA GLN A 177 23.68 -19.43 9.71
C GLN A 177 24.95 -20.10 9.11
N GLY A 178 25.94 -19.31 8.70
CA GLY A 178 27.29 -19.80 8.45
C GLY A 178 28.03 -20.08 9.76
N SER A 179 27.77 -21.24 10.39
CA SER A 179 28.73 -22.01 11.22
C SER A 179 28.09 -23.12 12.07
N VAL A 180 26.98 -23.74 11.65
CA VAL A 180 26.59 -25.04 12.23
C VAL A 180 26.17 -25.99 11.13
N GLY A 181 27.17 -26.70 10.57
CA GLY A 181 26.95 -27.86 9.68
C GLY A 181 26.45 -27.52 8.27
N ALA A 182 27.28 -26.90 7.44
CA ALA A 182 27.04 -26.95 6.00
C ALA A 182 27.18 -28.40 5.50
N PRO A 183 26.22 -28.94 4.71
CA PRO A 183 26.46 -30.17 3.98
C PRO A 183 27.59 -29.91 2.97
N ILE A 184 28.55 -30.83 2.96
CA ILE A 184 29.73 -30.87 2.08
C ILE A 184 29.40 -30.31 0.70
N ALA A 185 30.12 -29.27 0.27
CA ALA A 185 29.96 -28.66 -1.04
C ALA A 185 30.06 -29.74 -2.14
N ASP A 186 29.13 -29.72 -3.10
CA ASP A 186 29.05 -30.69 -4.21
C ASP A 186 30.36 -30.88 -4.99
N LYS A 187 31.29 -29.90 -4.89
CA LYS A 187 32.65 -29.95 -5.44
C LYS A 187 33.48 -31.15 -4.97
N TYR A 188 33.22 -31.68 -3.77
CA TYR A 188 34.02 -32.77 -3.19
C TYR A 188 33.41 -34.17 -3.37
N LYS A 189 32.19 -34.28 -3.90
CA LYS A 189 31.50 -35.58 -4.09
C LYS A 189 32.25 -36.59 -4.98
N LYS A 190 33.12 -36.10 -5.88
CA LYS A 190 33.94 -36.94 -6.78
C LYS A 190 35.42 -37.07 -6.35
N THR A 191 35.81 -36.47 -5.23
CA THR A 191 37.20 -36.51 -4.75
C THR A 191 37.44 -37.73 -3.87
N LEU A 192 38.70 -38.15 -3.75
CA LEU A 192 39.12 -39.26 -2.87
C LEU A 192 38.62 -39.07 -1.44
N TRP A 193 38.54 -37.82 -0.97
CA TRP A 193 38.02 -37.50 0.35
C TRP A 193 36.62 -38.09 0.61
N ASN A 194 35.72 -38.10 -0.39
CA ASN A 194 34.36 -38.62 -0.19
C ASN A 194 34.33 -40.14 0.07
N LYS A 195 35.37 -40.87 -0.36
CA LYS A 195 35.51 -42.32 -0.12
C LYS A 195 36.18 -42.63 1.22
N VAL A 196 37.01 -41.72 1.71
CA VAL A 196 37.92 -41.93 2.85
C VAL A 196 37.41 -41.20 4.10
N LYS A 197 36.36 -40.37 3.98
CA LYS A 197 35.75 -39.65 5.10
C LYS A 197 35.26 -40.63 6.18
N GLY A 198 35.74 -40.46 7.41
CA GLY A 198 35.35 -41.30 8.54
C GLY A 198 36.19 -42.58 8.69
N ASP A 199 37.05 -42.92 7.73
CA ASP A 199 37.98 -44.03 7.88
C ASP A 199 39.22 -43.61 8.70
N GLN A 200 39.70 -44.54 9.53
CA GLN A 200 40.94 -44.43 10.28
C GLN A 200 41.96 -45.42 9.71
N PHE A 201 43.18 -44.96 9.46
CA PHE A 201 44.26 -45.77 8.91
C PHE A 201 45.44 -45.78 9.87
N PHE A 202 46.06 -46.96 10.01
CA PHE A 202 47.21 -47.16 10.88
C PHE A 202 48.48 -47.15 10.03
N TYR A 203 49.40 -46.23 10.30
CA TYR A 203 50.68 -46.14 9.59
C TYR A 203 51.78 -45.71 10.55
N GLY A 204 52.96 -46.36 10.49
CA GLY A 204 54.10 -45.99 11.33
C GLY A 204 53.87 -46.06 12.85
N GLY A 205 52.93 -46.90 13.31
CA GLY A 205 52.59 -47.01 14.73
C GLY A 205 51.59 -45.96 15.23
N GLN A 206 51.06 -45.10 14.36
CA GLN A 206 50.09 -44.06 14.71
C GLN A 206 48.79 -44.20 13.91
N VAL A 207 47.67 -43.82 14.54
CA VAL A 207 46.35 -43.76 13.89
C VAL A 207 46.16 -42.39 13.26
N TYR A 208 45.84 -42.36 11.97
CA TYR A 208 45.49 -41.15 11.24
C TYR A 208 44.03 -41.21 10.78
N SER A 209 43.31 -40.10 10.91
CA SER A 209 41.96 -39.93 10.38
C SER A 209 41.96 -38.95 9.20
N ALA A 210 41.21 -39.24 8.16
CA ALA A 210 41.12 -38.37 6.98
C ALA A 210 40.47 -37.02 7.31
N ALA A 211 41.28 -35.96 7.35
CA ALA A 211 40.81 -34.59 7.53
C ALA A 211 40.15 -34.04 6.24
N PRO A 212 39.18 -33.11 6.35
CA PRO A 212 38.67 -32.39 5.18
C PRO A 212 39.79 -31.62 4.47
N PRO A 213 39.79 -31.59 3.12
CA PRO A 213 40.77 -30.80 2.39
C PRO A 213 40.60 -29.33 2.78
N SER A 214 41.69 -28.70 3.22
CA SER A 214 41.73 -27.27 3.46
C SER A 214 41.46 -26.53 2.15
N THR A 215 40.63 -25.50 2.20
CA THR A 215 40.37 -24.57 1.09
C THR A 215 41.62 -23.84 0.65
#